data_AF-A0A9X0FWM5-F1
#
_entry.id   AF-A0A9X0FWM5-F1
#
_cell.length_a   1.000
_cell.length_b   1.000
_cell.length_c   1.000
_cell.angle_alpha   90.00
_cell.angle_beta   90.00
_cell.angle_gamma   90.00
#
_symmetry.space_group_name_H-M   'P 1'
#
loop_
_entity.id
_entity.type
_entity.pdbx_description
1 polymer ?
#
loop_
_entity_poly.entity_id
_entity_poly.type
_entity_poly.pdbx_seq_one_letter_code
_entity_poly.pdbx_strand_id
1 'polypeptide(L)'
;MQNRIEITEATLKEDRLILTVQSDEQIQKAKASGQMLVDSDHFAFVYILETEESFTYLILGEHTWAPLKEAMNREIPVYLAAEEQTLELIQLHQELNYLIDNIKDNANYGDMEEKVKSTFL
;
A
#
# COMPACT_ATOMS: atom_id res chain seq x y z
N MET A 1 13.09 13.44 10.67
CA MET A 1 12.13 13.76 9.58
C MET A 1 11.33 12.49 9.36
N GLN A 2 10.00 12.56 9.45
CA GLN A 2 9.15 11.39 9.26
C GLN A 2 8.96 11.19 7.77
N ASN A 3 9.71 10.26 7.17
CA ASN A 3 9.56 9.86 5.78
C ASN A 3 8.32 8.93 5.64
N ARG A 4 7.15 9.42 6.03
CA ARG A 4 5.88 8.70 5.96
C ARG A 4 4.89 9.49 5.12
N ILE A 5 4.21 8.80 4.22
CA ILE A 5 3.13 9.35 3.39
C ILE A 5 1.87 8.55 3.70
N GLU A 6 0.83 9.23 4.14
CA GLU A 6 -0.50 8.65 4.35
C GLU A 6 -1.34 8.79 3.08
N ILE A 7 -2.03 7.72 2.69
CA ILE A 7 -3.03 7.79 1.62
C ILE A 7 -4.23 8.61 2.09
N THR A 8 -4.67 9.56 1.28
CA THR A 8 -5.87 10.35 1.56
C THR A 8 -7.11 9.83 0.85
N GLU A 9 -6.93 9.19 -0.30
CA GLU A 9 -8.04 8.63 -1.08
C GLU A 9 -7.59 7.40 -1.87
N ALA A 10 -8.46 6.41 -1.99
CA ALA A 10 -8.26 5.24 -2.84
C ALA A 10 -9.41 5.13 -3.84
N THR A 11 -9.14 5.48 -5.10
CA THR A 11 -10.12 5.51 -6.18
C THR A 11 -9.91 4.35 -7.14
N LEU A 12 -10.82 3.39 -7.11
CA LEU A 12 -10.85 2.29 -8.06
C LEU A 12 -11.40 2.76 -9.43
N LYS A 13 -10.69 2.46 -10.51
CA LYS A 13 -11.11 2.70 -11.90
C LYS A 13 -11.29 1.36 -12.65
N GLU A 14 -11.63 1.44 -13.93
CA GLU A 14 -11.80 0.26 -14.80
C GLU A 14 -10.49 -0.46 -15.10
N ASP A 15 -9.37 0.26 -15.17
CA ASP A 15 -8.07 -0.29 -15.59
C ASP A 15 -6.98 -0.20 -14.52
N ARG A 16 -7.23 0.50 -13.40
CA ARG A 16 -6.26 0.71 -12.32
C ARG A 16 -6.90 1.10 -11.00
N LEU A 17 -6.15 0.96 -9.91
CA LEU A 17 -6.43 1.64 -8.64
C LEU A 17 -5.52 2.86 -8.50
N ILE A 18 -6.09 3.99 -8.08
CA ILE A 18 -5.34 5.22 -7.82
C ILE A 18 -5.36 5.50 -6.32
N LEU A 19 -4.19 5.58 -5.70
CA LEU A 19 -3.98 5.99 -4.32
C LEU A 19 -3.49 7.44 -4.33
N THR A 20 -4.28 8.36 -3.83
CA THR A 20 -3.98 9.79 -3.84
C THR A 20 -3.34 10.22 -2.52
N VAL A 21 -2.36 11.11 -2.60
CA VAL A 21 -1.75 11.77 -1.43
C VAL A 21 -1.74 13.29 -1.61
N GLN A 22 -1.57 14.02 -0.51
CA GLN A 22 -1.68 15.48 -0.51
C GLN A 22 -0.47 16.25 -1.07
N SER A 23 0.72 15.66 -1.13
CA SER A 23 1.94 16.40 -1.46
C SER A 23 2.83 15.65 -2.45
N ASP A 24 3.29 16.40 -3.44
CA ASP A 24 4.04 15.91 -4.59
C ASP A 24 5.56 15.81 -4.34
N GLU A 25 6.07 16.57 -3.36
CA GLU A 25 7.53 16.73 -3.12
C GLU A 25 8.23 15.40 -2.82
N GLN A 26 7.53 14.46 -2.18
CA GLN A 26 8.10 13.16 -1.80
C GLN A 26 8.00 12.11 -2.93
N ILE A 27 7.20 12.35 -3.97
CA ILE A 27 6.97 11.40 -5.07
C ILE A 27 7.86 11.71 -6.28
N GLN A 28 8.16 12.99 -6.55
CA GLN A 28 8.89 13.42 -7.75
C GLN A 28 10.24 12.71 -7.98
N LYS A 29 10.87 12.20 -6.92
CA LYS A 29 12.15 11.46 -6.98
C LYS A 29 12.04 10.03 -6.45
N ALA A 30 10.84 9.60 -6.11
CA ALA A 30 10.60 8.28 -5.58
C ALA A 30 10.60 7.24 -6.70
N LYS A 31 11.17 6.08 -6.40
CA LYS A 31 11.04 4.86 -7.17
C LYS A 31 10.28 3.84 -6.34
N ALA A 32 9.42 3.10 -7.00
CA ALA A 32 8.77 1.95 -6.39
C ALA A 32 9.81 0.86 -6.13
N SER A 33 9.99 0.48 -4.86
CA SER A 33 10.96 -0.57 -4.46
C SER A 33 10.50 -1.98 -4.85
N GLY A 34 9.17 -2.17 -4.98
CA GLY A 34 8.56 -3.49 -5.09
C GLY A 34 8.61 -4.28 -3.78
N GLN A 35 8.72 -3.61 -2.63
CA GLN A 35 8.77 -4.23 -1.32
C GLN A 35 7.69 -3.66 -0.40
N MET A 36 7.11 -4.54 0.42
CA MET A 36 6.16 -4.16 1.46
C MET A 36 6.52 -4.71 2.84
N LEU A 37 6.08 -3.98 3.86
CA LEU A 37 6.15 -4.37 5.26
C LEU A 37 4.75 -4.32 5.88
N VAL A 38 4.67 -4.78 7.13
CA VAL A 38 3.47 -4.71 7.96
C VAL A 38 3.77 -3.84 9.18
N ASP A 39 2.85 -2.94 9.49
CA ASP A 39 2.77 -2.22 10.76
C ASP A 39 1.49 -2.68 11.48
N SER A 40 1.61 -3.76 12.25
CA SER A 40 0.48 -4.41 12.91
C SER A 40 -0.13 -3.58 14.02
N ASP A 41 0.69 -2.76 14.69
CA ASP A 41 0.24 -1.88 15.77
C ASP A 41 -0.70 -0.78 15.26
N HIS A 42 -0.57 -0.42 13.98
CA HIS A 42 -1.37 0.63 13.33
C HIS A 42 -2.31 0.11 12.24
N PHE A 43 -2.46 -1.22 12.12
CA PHE A 43 -3.25 -1.86 11.06
C PHE A 43 -2.95 -1.31 9.67
N ALA A 44 -1.68 -1.32 9.29
CA ALA A 44 -1.25 -0.82 7.99
C ALA A 44 -0.33 -1.82 7.27
N PHE A 45 -0.53 -1.92 5.97
CA PHE A 45 0.53 -2.35 5.07
C PHE A 45 1.39 -1.14 4.72
N VAL A 46 2.68 -1.34 4.55
CA VAL A 46 3.63 -0.26 4.30
C VAL A 46 4.39 -0.56 3.03
N TYR A 47 4.16 0.23 1.99
CA TYR A 47 4.91 0.12 0.74
C TYR A 47 6.15 1.00 0.78
N ILE A 48 7.30 0.48 0.40
CA ILE A 48 8.57 1.22 0.46
C ILE A 48 8.81 1.96 -0.86
N LEU A 49 9.07 3.25 -0.77
CA LEU A 49 9.55 4.08 -1.86
C LEU A 49 11.04 4.38 -1.63
N GLU A 50 11.82 4.30 -2.70
CA GLU A 50 13.24 4.59 -2.70
C GLU A 50 13.52 5.96 -3.29
N THR A 51 14.39 6.73 -2.63
CA THR A 51 14.99 7.95 -3.18
C THR A 51 16.51 7.77 -3.22
N GLU A 52 17.24 8.70 -3.82
CA GLU A 52 18.72 8.59 -3.91
C GLU A 52 19.41 8.50 -2.55
N GLU A 53 18.81 9.06 -1.49
CA GLU A 53 19.46 9.21 -0.18
C GLU A 53 18.71 8.51 0.95
N SER A 54 17.47 8.07 0.75
CA SER A 54 16.62 7.53 1.82
C SER A 54 15.44 6.69 1.35
N PHE A 55 14.74 6.06 2.30
CA PHE A 55 13.46 5.40 2.09
C PHE A 55 12.29 6.26 2.59
N THR A 56 11.17 6.16 1.89
CA THR A 56 9.88 6.74 2.27
C THR A 56 8.84 5.63 2.39
N TYR A 57 8.03 5.69 3.44
CA TYR A 57 7.04 4.67 3.78
C TYR A 57 5.65 5.16 3.41
N LEU A 58 5.04 4.53 2.41
CA LEU A 58 3.68 4.76 2.00
C LEU A 58 2.74 3.90 2.86
N ILE A 59 1.90 4.54 3.66
CA ILE A 59 1.06 3.88 4.65
C ILE A 59 -0.30 3.55 4.02
N LEU A 60 -0.55 2.25 3.84
CA LEU A 60 -1.79 1.68 3.32
C LEU A 60 -2.64 1.21 4.51
N GLY A 61 -3.24 2.17 5.21
CA GLY A 61 -4.13 1.90 6.33
C GLY A 61 -5.45 1.25 5.91
N GLU A 62 -6.24 0.80 6.89
CA GLU A 62 -7.47 0.01 6.68
C GLU A 62 -8.43 0.57 5.61
N HIS A 63 -8.55 1.90 5.52
CA HIS A 63 -9.43 2.56 4.54
C HIS A 63 -9.06 2.25 3.07
N THR A 64 -7.83 1.80 2.82
CA THR A 64 -7.34 1.42 1.48
C THR A 64 -7.56 -0.05 1.15
N TRP A 65 -7.85 -0.91 2.14
CA TRP A 65 -7.78 -2.35 1.99
C TRP A 65 -8.85 -2.94 1.07
N ALA A 66 -10.09 -2.45 1.16
CA ALA A 66 -11.15 -2.91 0.26
C ALA A 66 -10.85 -2.57 -1.22
N PRO A 67 -10.45 -1.33 -1.57
CA PRO A 67 -9.96 -1.02 -2.91
C PRO A 67 -8.75 -1.86 -3.34
N LEU A 68 -7.80 -2.12 -2.44
CA LEU A 68 -6.62 -2.95 -2.72
C LEU A 68 -7.02 -4.40 -3.03
N LYS A 69 -7.93 -5.00 -2.25
CA LYS A 69 -8.49 -6.33 -2.52
C LYS A 69 -9.09 -6.39 -3.91
N GLU A 70 -9.90 -5.40 -4.26
CA GLU A 70 -10.58 -5.37 -5.55
C GLU A 70 -9.59 -5.23 -6.72
N ALA A 71 -8.56 -4.38 -6.55
CA ALA A 71 -7.49 -4.24 -7.53
C ALA A 71 -6.69 -5.54 -7.71
N MET A 72 -6.41 -6.24 -6.62
CA MET A 72 -5.71 -7.52 -6.59
C MET A 72 -6.54 -8.62 -7.26
N ASN A 73 -7.83 -8.73 -6.96
CA ASN A 73 -8.74 -9.70 -7.57
C ASN A 73 -8.91 -9.49 -9.08
N ARG A 74 -8.90 -8.23 -9.52
CA ARG A 74 -9.01 -7.86 -10.94
C ARG A 74 -7.66 -7.86 -11.67
N GLU A 75 -6.57 -8.10 -10.96
CA GLU A 75 -5.19 -8.03 -11.47
C GLU A 75 -4.87 -6.70 -12.19
N ILE A 76 -5.48 -5.59 -11.72
CA ILE A 76 -5.23 -4.26 -12.30
C ILE A 76 -4.12 -3.53 -11.53
N PRO A 77 -3.24 -2.78 -12.21
CA PRO A 77 -2.14 -2.07 -11.56
C PRO A 77 -2.62 -1.03 -10.54
N VAL A 78 -1.76 -0.78 -9.54
CA VAL A 78 -1.98 0.25 -8.51
C VAL A 78 -0.99 1.38 -8.72
N TYR A 79 -1.50 2.61 -8.77
CA TYR A 79 -0.71 3.82 -8.93
C TYR A 79 -0.83 4.70 -7.69
N LEU A 80 0.29 5.25 -7.26
CA LEU A 80 0.35 6.40 -6.38
C LEU A 80 0.22 7.67 -7.21
N ALA A 81 -0.64 8.59 -6.80
CA ALA A 81 -0.85 9.88 -7.45
C ALA A 81 -0.70 11.04 -6.46
N ALA A 82 0.00 12.08 -6.90
CA ALA A 82 0.02 13.39 -6.25
C ALA A 82 0.01 14.46 -7.34
N GLU A 83 -0.87 15.45 -7.19
CA GLU A 83 -1.08 16.53 -8.17
C GLU A 83 -1.02 16.06 -9.65
N GLU A 84 0.11 16.27 -10.33
CA GLU A 84 0.32 15.92 -11.75
C GLU A 84 1.21 14.68 -11.95
N GLN A 85 1.74 14.07 -10.89
CA GLN A 85 2.62 12.91 -10.95
C GLN A 85 1.86 11.61 -10.65
N THR A 86 2.29 10.54 -11.32
CA THR A 86 1.85 9.19 -11.02
C THR A 86 3.04 8.24 -11.00
N LEU A 87 3.03 7.31 -10.06
CA LEU A 87 4.04 6.27 -9.89
C LEU A 87 3.35 4.92 -9.77
N GLU A 88 3.69 3.96 -10.62
CA GLU A 88 3.21 2.59 -10.49
C GLU A 88 3.87 1.92 -9.28
N LEU A 89 3.06 1.33 -8.41
CA LEU A 89 3.52 0.54 -7.27
C LEU A 89 3.75 -0.90 -7.73
N ILE A 90 4.85 -1.11 -8.46
CA ILE A 90 5.21 -2.42 -9.00
C ILE A 90 5.28 -3.49 -7.90
N GLN A 91 4.99 -4.75 -8.24
CA GLN A 91 4.99 -5.88 -7.29
C GLN A 91 4.02 -5.77 -6.10
N LEU A 92 3.19 -4.73 -6.02
CA LEU A 92 2.28 -4.53 -4.88
C LEU A 92 1.35 -5.73 -4.66
N HIS A 93 0.76 -6.31 -5.71
CA HIS A 93 -0.10 -7.48 -5.55
C HIS A 93 0.64 -8.71 -5.06
N GLN A 94 1.88 -8.92 -5.51
CA GLN A 94 2.71 -10.05 -5.10
C GLN A 94 3.06 -9.92 -3.61
N GLU A 95 3.57 -8.74 -3.22
CA GLU A 95 3.97 -8.46 -1.84
C GLU A 95 2.77 -8.47 -0.89
N LEU A 96 1.65 -7.87 -1.28
CA LEU A 96 0.42 -7.86 -0.49
C LEU A 96 -0.11 -9.27 -0.25
N ASN A 97 -0.17 -10.12 -1.29
CA ASN A 97 -0.56 -11.52 -1.14
C ASN A 97 0.38 -12.28 -0.21
N TYR A 98 1.69 -12.10 -0.36
CA TYR A 98 2.68 -12.71 0.51
C TYR A 98 2.47 -12.31 1.98
N LEU A 99 2.20 -11.03 2.26
CA LEU A 99 1.94 -10.56 3.62
C LEU A 99 0.61 -11.12 4.18
N ILE A 100 -0.45 -11.14 3.39
CA ILE A 100 -1.75 -11.73 3.78
C ILE A 100 -1.56 -13.21 4.15
N ASP A 101 -0.83 -13.98 3.35
CA ASP A 101 -0.56 -15.40 3.61
C ASP A 101 0.23 -15.63 4.90
N ASN A 102 1.14 -14.73 5.24
CA ASN A 102 1.90 -14.79 6.50
C ASN A 102 1.09 -14.39 7.73
N ILE A 103 0.02 -13.60 7.55
CA ILE A 103 -0.79 -13.04 8.64
C ILE A 103 -2.01 -13.93 8.97
N LYS A 104 -2.69 -14.50 7.97
CA LYS A 104 -4.05 -15.06 8.09
C LYS A 104 -4.27 -16.20 9.10
N ASP A 105 -3.21 -16.84 9.56
CA ASP A 105 -3.24 -17.92 10.56
C ASP A 105 -2.13 -17.74 11.60
N ASN A 106 -1.79 -16.49 11.91
CA ASN A 106 -0.68 -16.14 12.80
C ASN A 106 -1.10 -15.15 13.89
N ALA A 107 -1.50 -15.70 15.03
CA ALA A 107 -1.94 -14.95 16.20
C ALA A 107 -0.90 -13.94 16.77
N ASN A 108 0.37 -14.01 16.35
CA ASN A 108 1.38 -13.01 16.73
C ASN A 108 1.11 -11.62 16.13
N TYR A 109 0.23 -11.52 15.13
CA TYR A 109 -0.22 -10.25 14.56
C TYR A 109 -1.44 -9.65 15.28
N GLY A 110 -1.94 -10.30 16.34
CA GLY A 110 -3.06 -9.82 17.14
C GLY A 110 -4.32 -9.55 16.32
N ASP A 111 -5.00 -8.44 16.61
CA ASP A 111 -6.25 -8.05 15.93
C ASP A 111 -6.09 -7.85 14.41
N MET A 112 -4.85 -7.68 13.91
CA MET A 112 -4.61 -7.55 12.48
C MET A 112 -4.93 -8.84 11.73
N GLU A 113 -4.72 -10.02 12.35
CA GLU A 113 -5.09 -11.31 11.75
C GLU A 113 -6.56 -11.32 11.33
N GLU A 114 -7.45 -11.05 12.28
CA GLU A 114 -8.90 -11.08 12.06
C GLU A 114 -9.36 -9.99 11.06
N LYS A 115 -8.76 -8.80 11.11
CA LYS A 115 -9.06 -7.73 10.14
C LYS A 115 -8.62 -8.10 8.72
N VAL A 116 -7.45 -8.72 8.57
CA VAL A 116 -6.96 -9.20 7.27
C VAL A 116 -7.89 -10.30 6.75
N LYS A 117 -8.28 -11.28 7.58
CA LYS A 117 -9.20 -12.35 7.18
C LYS A 117 -10.56 -11.79 6.74
N SER A 118 -11.17 -10.93 7.56
CA SER A 118 -12.48 -10.35 7.27
C SER A 118 -12.50 -9.43 6.05
N THR A 119 -11.35 -8.82 5.71
CA THR A 119 -11.25 -7.95 4.54
C THR A 119 -10.87 -8.72 3.29
N PHE A 120 -9.80 -9.51 3.33
CA PHE A 120 -9.15 -10.11 2.15
C PHE A 120 -9.58 -11.55 1.85
N LEU A 121 -9.99 -12.34 2.83
CA LEU A 121 -10.42 -13.74 2.66
C LEU A 121 -11.94 -13.89 2.66
#